data_AF-A0A2V5L564-F1
#
_entry.id   AF-A0A2V5L564-F1
#
_cell.length_a   1.000
_cell.length_b   1.000
_cell.length_c   1.000
_cell.angle_alpha   90.00
_cell.angle_beta   90.00
_cell.angle_gamma   90.00
#
_symmetry.space_group_name_H-M   'P 1'
#
loop_
_entity.id
_entity.type
_entity.pdbx_description
1 polymer ?
#
loop_
_entity_poly.entity_id
_entity_poly.type
_entity_poly.pdbx_seq_one_letter_code
_entity_poly.pdbx_strand_id
1 'polypeptide(L)'
;MWFAFEDRDLIAHAPTRSPLHRQQVVLHEFGHLILDDNIKTLHVETSLALIPNVDRSAIHHVLHRRSFTDPGELAAELLADRLATRIMQGTQRLASEHLAFAEVFG
;
A
#
# COMPACT_ATOMS: atom_id res chain seq x y z
N MET A 1 0.61 4.54 -5.66
CA MET A 1 1.22 5.84 -5.37
C MET A 1 0.81 6.25 -3.98
N TRP A 2 1.77 6.76 -3.21
CA TRP A 2 1.55 7.29 -1.88
C TRP A 2 1.79 8.81 -1.83
N PHE A 3 0.92 9.49 -1.09
CA PHE A 3 0.96 10.93 -0.81
C PHE A 3 0.95 11.13 0.71
N ALA A 4 1.95 11.84 1.22
CA ALA A 4 1.96 12.29 2.61
C ALA A 4 1.38 13.71 2.70
N PHE A 5 0.37 13.89 3.53
CA PHE A 5 -0.20 15.18 3.93
C PHE A 5 0.20 15.46 5.39
N GLU A 6 -0.06 16.67 5.88
CA GLU A 6 0.28 17.06 7.26
C GLU A 6 -0.35 16.14 8.33
N ASP A 7 -1.59 15.72 8.10
CA ASP A 7 -2.41 14.98 9.07
C ASP A 7 -2.72 13.53 8.66
N ARG A 8 -2.30 13.10 7.47
CA ARG A 8 -2.66 11.79 6.92
C ARG A 8 -1.77 11.35 5.76
N ASP A 9 -1.75 10.04 5.54
CA ASP A 9 -1.19 9.42 4.34
C ASP A 9 -2.31 8.91 3.43
N LEU A 10 -2.19 9.15 2.13
CA LEU A 10 -3.11 8.66 1.11
C LEU A 10 -2.38 7.69 0.19
N ILE A 11 -2.88 6.46 0.09
CA ILE A 11 -2.46 5.50 -0.94
C ILE A 11 -3.50 5.50 -2.06
N ALA A 12 -3.09 5.97 -3.24
CA ALA A 12 -3.88 5.93 -4.46
C ALA A 12 -3.39 4.82 -5.39
N HIS A 13 -4.33 4.08 -5.98
CA HIS A 13 -4.05 3.08 -7.01
C HIS A 13 -4.96 3.30 -8.21
N ALA A 14 -4.47 3.03 -9.42
CA ALA A 14 -5.31 3.00 -10.61
C ALA A 14 -6.34 1.84 -10.52
N PRO A 15 -7.46 1.90 -11.25
CA PRO A 15 -8.37 0.76 -11.34
C PRO A 15 -7.62 -0.51 -11.76
N THR A 16 -7.63 -1.53 -10.89
CA THR A 16 -6.98 -2.81 -11.14
C THR A 16 -7.99 -3.84 -11.59
N ARG A 17 -7.57 -4.78 -12.45
CA ARG A 17 -8.44 -5.86 -12.96
C ARG A 17 -8.73 -6.96 -11.94
N SER A 18 -7.96 -7.04 -10.86
CA SER A 18 -8.08 -8.08 -9.83
C SER A 18 -7.93 -7.49 -8.42
N PRO A 19 -8.71 -7.97 -7.43
CA PRO A 19 -8.53 -7.63 -6.03
C PRO A 19 -7.11 -7.94 -5.51
N LEU A 20 -6.53 -9.07 -5.94
CA LEU A 20 -5.17 -9.45 -5.53
C LEU A 20 -4.13 -8.45 -6.04
N HIS A 21 -4.25 -8.05 -7.31
CA HIS A 21 -3.39 -7.01 -7.87
C HIS A 21 -3.55 -5.69 -7.11
N ARG A 22 -4.79 -5.31 -6.75
CA ARG A 22 -5.05 -4.12 -5.93
C ARG A 22 -4.32 -4.21 -4.60
N GLN A 23 -4.46 -5.34 -3.92
CA GLN A 23 -3.87 -5.56 -2.61
C GLN A 23 -2.35 -5.50 -2.69
N GLN A 24 -1.73 -6.09 -3.72
CA GLN A 24 -0.29 -5.99 -3.92
C GLN A 24 0.16 -4.54 -4.09
N VAL A 25 -0.54 -3.76 -4.92
CA VAL A 25 -0.22 -2.34 -5.11
C VAL A 25 -0.34 -1.57 -3.79
N VAL A 26 -1.41 -1.80 -3.01
CA VAL A 26 -1.58 -1.13 -1.71
C VAL A 26 -0.49 -1.53 -0.71
N LEU A 27 -0.18 -2.83 -0.62
CA LEU A 27 0.81 -3.33 0.32
C LEU A 27 2.24 -2.94 -0.06
N HIS A 28 2.52 -2.76 -1.35
CA HIS A 28 3.79 -2.22 -1.83
C HIS A 28 4.00 -0.79 -1.35
N GLU A 29 3.01 0.08 -1.54
CA GLU A 29 3.08 1.48 -1.07
C GLU A 29 3.13 1.57 0.47
N PHE A 30 2.44 0.65 1.16
CA PHE A 30 2.54 0.51 2.61
C PHE A 30 3.91 -0.03 3.06
N GLY A 31 4.57 -0.85 2.23
CA GLY A 31 5.92 -1.30 2.47
C GLY A 31 6.91 -0.13 2.47
N HIS A 32 6.74 0.82 1.54
CA HIS A 32 7.52 2.07 1.52
C HIS A 32 7.33 2.88 2.80
N LEU A 33 6.09 3.01 3.30
CA LEU A 33 5.78 3.68 4.57
C LEU A 33 6.52 3.08 5.77
N ILE A 34 6.59 1.74 5.85
CA ILE A 34 7.20 1.04 6.98
C ILE A 34 8.73 1.11 6.94
N LEU A 35 9.31 0.99 5.73
CA LEU A 35 10.75 0.85 5.53
C LEU A 35 11.49 2.19 5.46
N ASP A 36 10.77 3.30 5.59
CA ASP A 36 11.29 4.61 5.24
C ASP A 36 12.43 5.10 6.15
N ASP A 37 13.58 5.32 5.52
CA ASP A 37 14.78 5.97 6.08
C ASP A 37 15.26 7.15 5.18
N ASN A 38 14.56 7.48 4.07
CA ASN A 38 15.04 8.47 3.09
C ASN A 38 13.99 8.85 1.99
N ILE A 39 12.81 9.39 2.33
CA ILE A 39 11.97 10.07 1.34
C ILE A 39 12.71 11.28 0.77
N LYS A 40 13.37 11.09 -0.37
CA LYS A 40 13.77 12.20 -1.22
C LYS A 40 12.49 12.77 -1.83
N THR A 41 12.15 13.98 -1.40
CA THR A 41 11.07 14.83 -1.90
C THR A 41 11.14 14.88 -3.43
N LEU A 42 10.30 14.10 -4.12
CA LEU A 42 10.12 14.25 -5.56
C LEU A 42 9.20 15.44 -5.81
N HIS A 43 9.57 16.26 -6.79
CA HIS A 43 8.88 17.49 -7.12
C HIS A 43 7.43 17.18 -7.52
N VAL A 44 6.50 17.78 -6.79
CA VAL A 44 5.06 17.49 -6.79
C VAL A 44 4.40 17.72 -8.16
N GLU A 45 5.03 18.51 -9.04
CA GLU A 45 4.39 19.05 -10.25
C GLU A 45 3.90 18.02 -11.28
N THR A 46 4.60 16.90 -11.50
CA THR A 46 4.17 15.91 -12.53
C THR A 46 3.05 14.98 -12.03
N SER A 47 2.89 14.89 -10.70
CA SER A 47 2.03 13.91 -10.02
C SER A 47 0.56 14.34 -9.90
N LEU A 48 0.36 15.65 -9.83
CA LEU A 48 -0.92 16.28 -9.47
C LEU A 48 -1.98 16.20 -10.57
N ALA A 49 -1.59 15.96 -11.82
CA ALA A 49 -2.54 15.78 -12.92
C ALA A 49 -3.44 14.54 -12.74
N LEU A 50 -3.03 13.59 -11.88
CA LEU A 50 -3.73 12.33 -11.64
C LEU A 50 -4.75 12.39 -10.50
N ILE A 51 -4.76 13.48 -9.70
CA ILE A 51 -5.73 13.67 -8.60
C ILE A 51 -6.47 14.99 -8.80
N PRO A 52 -7.65 14.97 -9.45
CA PRO A 52 -8.47 16.18 -9.56
C PRO A 52 -8.94 16.60 -8.15
N ASN A 53 -8.85 17.91 -7.86
CA ASN A 53 -9.34 18.56 -6.63
C ASN A 53 -8.52 18.36 -5.34
N VAL A 54 -7.22 18.08 -5.42
CA VAL A 54 -6.33 18.16 -4.25
C VAL A 54 -5.61 19.51 -4.20
N ASP A 55 -5.61 20.14 -3.01
CA ASP A 55 -4.80 21.32 -2.76
C ASP A 55 -3.31 20.97 -2.79
N ARG A 56 -2.55 21.67 -3.63
CA ARG A 56 -1.14 21.38 -3.91
C ARG A 56 -0.25 21.71 -2.72
N SER A 57 -0.62 22.72 -1.93
CA SER A 57 0.11 23.08 -0.70
C SER A 57 0.00 22.02 0.40
N ALA A 58 -1.02 21.16 0.34
CA ALA A 58 -1.25 20.17 1.38
C ALA A 58 -0.42 18.89 1.19
N ILE A 59 0.18 18.66 0.01
CA ILE A 59 1.00 17.49 -0.26
C ILE A 59 2.45 17.77 0.14
N HIS A 60 2.92 17.10 1.17
CA HIS A 60 4.30 17.18 1.62
C HIS A 60 5.23 16.29 0.78
N HIS A 61 4.77 15.10 0.40
CA HIS A 61 5.56 14.15 -0.37
C HIS A 61 4.71 13.36 -1.38
N VAL A 62 5.30 13.04 -2.53
CA VAL A 62 4.74 12.09 -3.50
C VAL A 62 5.79 11.04 -3.83
N LEU A 63 5.47 9.77 -3.63
CA LEU A 63 6.31 8.68 -4.09
C LEU A 63 5.81 8.19 -5.46
N HIS A 64 6.49 8.61 -6.52
CA HIS A 64 6.36 7.95 -7.82
C HIS A 64 7.17 6.67 -7.81
N ARG A 65 6.60 5.59 -8.34
CA ARG A 65 7.25 4.29 -8.57
C ARG A 65 8.66 4.54 -9.11
N ARG A 66 9.70 4.29 -8.30
CA ARG A 66 11.08 4.43 -8.75
C ARG A 66 11.42 3.28 -9.68
N SER A 67 12.46 3.48 -10.48
CA SER A 67 12.93 2.48 -11.44
C SER A 67 13.19 1.16 -10.73
N PHE A 68 12.82 0.03 -11.35
CA PHE A 68 12.88 -1.35 -10.82
C PHE A 68 14.24 -1.82 -10.28
N THR A 69 15.30 -1.00 -10.39
CA THR A 69 16.67 -1.28 -9.93
C THR A 69 17.02 -0.63 -8.59
N ASP A 70 16.06 -0.01 -7.89
CA ASP A 70 16.27 0.55 -6.55
C ASP A 70 16.13 -0.54 -5.46
N PRO A 71 17.13 -0.79 -4.60
CA PRO A 71 17.01 -1.70 -3.46
C PRO A 71 15.80 -1.43 -2.56
N GLY A 72 15.36 -0.17 -2.46
CA GLY A 72 14.15 0.20 -1.72
C GLY A 72 12.87 -0.38 -2.33
N GLU A 73 12.74 -0.35 -3.66
CA GLU A 73 11.61 -0.93 -4.39
C GLU A 73 11.56 -2.45 -4.22
N LEU A 74 12.71 -3.12 -4.24
CA LEU A 74 12.79 -4.56 -3.97
C LEU A 74 12.40 -4.90 -2.52
N ALA A 75 12.86 -4.11 -1.56
CA ALA A 75 12.53 -4.31 -0.15
C ALA A 75 11.02 -4.11 0.10
N ALA A 76 10.42 -3.07 -0.50
CA ALA A 76 8.99 -2.82 -0.42
C ALA A 76 8.17 -3.95 -1.05
N GLU A 77 8.57 -4.45 -2.22
CA GLU A 77 7.91 -5.58 -2.88
C GLU A 77 7.96 -6.86 -2.03
N LEU A 78 9.13 -7.20 -1.48
CA LEU A 78 9.30 -8.37 -0.61
C LEU A 78 8.50 -8.25 0.69
N LEU A 79 8.38 -7.04 1.24
CA LEU A 79 7.56 -6.80 2.40
C LEU A 79 6.07 -6.94 2.06
N ALA A 80 5.63 -6.43 0.92
CA ALA A 80 4.26 -6.56 0.44
C ALA A 80 3.85 -8.03 0.28
N ASP A 81 4.69 -8.86 -0.35
CA ASP A 81 4.45 -10.29 -0.51
C ASP A 81 4.30 -11.02 0.83
N ARG A 82 5.14 -10.68 1.81
CA ARG A 82 5.09 -11.24 3.16
C ARG A 82 3.83 -10.83 3.90
N LEU A 83 3.44 -9.56 3.79
CA LEU A 83 2.20 -9.06 4.38
C LEU A 83 0.98 -9.73 3.75
N ALA A 84 0.92 -9.81 2.42
CA ALA A 84 -0.16 -10.48 1.70
C ALA A 84 -0.31 -11.94 2.16
N THR A 85 0.81 -12.67 2.20
CA THR A 85 0.84 -14.07 2.65
C THR A 85 0.29 -14.21 4.08
N ARG A 86 0.74 -13.36 5.02
CA ARG A 86 0.28 -13.43 6.41
C ARG A 86 -1.17 -13.01 6.60
N ILE A 87 -1.63 -11.98 5.89
CA ILE A 87 -3.04 -11.54 5.91
C ILE A 87 -3.94 -12.66 5.38
N MET A 88 -3.55 -13.33 4.30
CA MET A 88 -4.31 -14.45 3.73
C MET A 88 -4.39 -15.61 4.73
N GLN A 89 -3.25 -16.02 5.31
CA GLN A 89 -3.21 -17.09 6.32
C GLN A 89 -4.03 -16.75 7.57
N GLY A 90 -3.95 -15.50 8.05
CA GLY A 90 -4.73 -15.03 9.20
C GLY A 90 -6.23 -15.05 8.92
N THR A 91 -6.65 -14.57 7.75
CA THR A 91 -8.07 -14.60 7.33
C THR A 91 -8.60 -16.04 7.23
N GLN A 92 -7.81 -16.96 6.68
CA GLN A 92 -8.18 -18.38 6.60
C GLN A 92 -8.36 -18.99 8.00
N ARG A 93 -7.44 -18.69 8.93
CA ARG A 93 -7.54 -19.18 10.32
C ARG A 93 -8.81 -18.68 11.00
N LEU A 94 -9.11 -17.39 10.90
CA LEU A 94 -10.31 -16.80 11.49
C LEU A 94 -11.59 -17.41 10.92
N ALA A 95 -11.62 -17.69 9.61
CA ALA A 95 -12.75 -18.38 8.98
C ALA A 95 -12.91 -19.82 9.51
N SER A 96 -11.80 -20.57 9.65
CA SER A 96 -11.84 -21.93 10.22
C SER A 96 -12.27 -21.94 11.69
N GLU A 97 -11.81 -20.99 12.50
CA GLU A 97 -12.23 -20.84 13.89
C GLU A 97 -13.71 -20.50 14.00
N HIS A 98 -14.21 -19.57 13.17
CA HIS A 98 -15.64 -19.21 13.15
C HIS A 98 -16.54 -20.40 12.80
N LEU A 99 -16.14 -21.23 11.84
CA LEU A 99 -16.86 -22.47 11.49
C LEU A 99 -16.83 -23.49 12.63
N ALA A 100 -15.69 -23.67 13.31
CA ALA A 100 -15.57 -24.56 14.46
C ALA A 100 -16.46 -24.11 15.64
N PHE A 101 -16.57 -22.80 15.89
CA PHE A 101 -17.50 -22.27 16.90
C PHE A 101 -18.97 -22.55 16.53
N ALA A 102 -19.34 -22.44 15.26
CA ALA A 102 -20.70 -22.74 14.80
C ALA A 102 -21.06 -24.23 14.92
N GLU A 103 -20.11 -25.15 14.71
CA GLU A 103 -20.34 -26.60 14.85
C GLU A 103 -20.48 -27.08 16.30
N VAL A 104 -19.82 -26.41 17.26
CA VAL A 104 -19.83 -26.82 18.67
C VAL A 104 -21.07 -26.32 19.43
N PHE A 105 -21.65 -25.19 18.99
CA PHE A 105 -22.73 -24.51 19.71
C PHE A 105 -24.01 -24.31 18.89
N GLY A 106 -24.08 -24.83 17.66
CA GLY A 106 -25.29 -24.87 16.83
C GLY A 106 -25.93 -26.25 16.83
#